data_AF-A0A956THV5-F1
#
_entry.id   AF-A0A956THV5-F1
#
_cell.length_a   1.000
_cell.length_b   1.000
_cell.length_c   1.000
_cell.angle_alpha   90.00
_cell.angle_beta   90.00
_cell.angle_gamma   90.00
#
_symmetry.space_group_name_H-M   'P 1'
#
loop_
_entity.id
_entity.type
_entity.pdbx_description
1 polymer ?
#
loop_
_entity_poly.entity_id
_entity_poly.type
_entity_poly.pdbx_seq_one_letter_code
_entity_poly.pdbx_strand_id
1 'polypeptide(L)'
;MTRKLTAAALTALLALSMGTQAFAFNAGGTWRSTSGTMVYIDPYFNVGLQGANGAVYNGQGWWVNGMTGLQFQYSVSGMNGWATATFLDNNNLRVVSYQGTTSYWRRIAGRGGEEQV
;
A
#
# COMPACT_ATOMS: atom_id res chain seq x y z
N MET A 1 -25.59 -48.74 -47.54
CA MET A 1 -24.63 -48.70 -46.41
C MET A 1 -23.74 -47.49 -46.58
N THR A 2 -24.00 -46.39 -45.86
CA THR A 2 -23.17 -45.18 -45.88
C THR A 2 -23.26 -44.53 -44.50
N ARG A 3 -22.19 -44.68 -43.70
CA ARG A 3 -22.11 -44.19 -42.32
C ARG A 3 -21.86 -42.68 -42.35
N LYS A 4 -22.76 -41.88 -41.78
CA LYS A 4 -22.54 -40.45 -41.55
C LYS A 4 -21.99 -40.26 -40.12
N LEU A 5 -20.88 -39.52 -40.06
CA LEU A 5 -20.01 -39.33 -38.91
C LEU A 5 -20.69 -38.53 -37.80
N THR A 6 -20.50 -39.01 -36.58
CA THR A 6 -20.78 -38.34 -35.30
C THR A 6 -19.99 -37.04 -35.18
N ALA A 7 -20.68 -35.92 -35.03
CA ALA A 7 -20.09 -34.66 -34.62
C ALA A 7 -20.21 -34.52 -33.10
N ALA A 8 -19.09 -34.64 -32.39
CA ALA A 8 -18.98 -34.35 -30.98
C ALA A 8 -19.14 -32.83 -30.78
N ALA A 9 -20.19 -32.42 -30.07
CA ALA A 9 -20.36 -31.04 -29.64
C ALA A 9 -19.42 -30.76 -28.46
N LEU A 10 -18.32 -30.09 -28.74
CA LEU A 10 -17.39 -29.57 -27.75
C LEU A 10 -17.99 -28.29 -27.15
N THR A 11 -18.68 -28.41 -26.02
CA THR A 11 -19.18 -27.24 -25.28
C THR A 11 -18.00 -26.53 -24.63
N ALA A 12 -17.61 -25.38 -25.19
CA ALA A 12 -16.62 -24.49 -24.61
C ALA A 12 -17.14 -23.89 -23.30
N LEU A 13 -16.50 -24.21 -22.19
CA LEU A 13 -16.72 -23.60 -20.89
C LEU A 13 -16.10 -22.19 -20.89
N LEU A 14 -16.91 -21.15 -21.10
CA LEU A 14 -16.48 -19.76 -20.88
C LEU A 14 -16.30 -19.55 -19.37
N ALA A 15 -15.07 -19.71 -18.89
CA ALA A 15 -14.69 -19.20 -17.59
C ALA A 15 -14.69 -17.66 -17.68
N LEU A 16 -15.71 -17.04 -17.10
CA LEU A 16 -15.72 -15.61 -16.81
C LEU A 16 -14.46 -15.28 -16.00
N SER A 17 -13.49 -14.65 -16.66
CA SER A 17 -12.40 -13.95 -15.99
C SER A 17 -13.01 -12.80 -15.20
N MET A 18 -13.46 -13.10 -13.98
CA MET A 18 -13.67 -12.07 -12.98
C MET A 18 -12.30 -11.48 -12.71
N GLY A 19 -11.94 -10.45 -13.47
CA GLY A 19 -10.81 -9.60 -13.15
C GLY A 19 -11.03 -9.12 -11.74
N THR A 20 -10.27 -9.65 -10.79
CA THR A 20 -10.17 -9.08 -9.46
C THR A 20 -9.69 -7.65 -9.68
N GLN A 21 -10.60 -6.69 -9.52
CA GLN A 21 -10.22 -5.29 -9.48
C GLN A 21 -9.30 -5.16 -8.27
N ALA A 22 -7.99 -5.16 -8.50
CA ALA A 22 -7.02 -4.87 -7.48
C ALA A 22 -7.28 -3.42 -7.06
N PHE A 23 -7.94 -3.23 -5.92
CA PHE A 23 -8.02 -1.92 -5.30
C PHE A 23 -6.59 -1.51 -4.96
N ALA A 24 -6.02 -0.59 -5.74
CA ALA A 24 -4.72 -0.03 -5.42
C ALA A 24 -4.89 0.84 -4.16
N PHE A 25 -4.31 0.41 -3.04
CA PHE A 25 -4.32 1.25 -1.83
C PHE A 25 -3.54 2.55 -2.10
N ASN A 26 -4.09 3.67 -1.65
CA ASN A 26 -3.46 4.97 -1.78
C ASN A 26 -2.57 5.26 -0.57
N ALA A 27 -1.26 5.46 -0.78
CA ALA A 27 -0.33 5.81 0.30
C ALA A 27 -0.48 7.24 0.81
N GLY A 28 -0.99 8.13 -0.02
CA GLY A 28 -1.14 9.54 0.30
C GLY A 28 -2.10 9.77 1.46
N GLY A 29 -1.71 10.63 2.39
CA GLY A 29 -2.46 10.95 3.61
C GLY A 29 -1.55 11.14 4.82
N THR A 30 -2.18 11.34 5.97
CA THR A 30 -1.47 11.43 7.25
C THR A 30 -1.72 10.17 8.07
N TRP A 31 -0.65 9.56 8.54
CA TRP A 31 -0.68 8.35 9.35
C TRP A 31 0.00 8.57 10.68
N ARG A 32 -0.52 7.95 11.73
CA ARG A 32 0.00 8.06 13.09
C ARG A 32 0.34 6.68 13.64
N SER A 33 1.55 6.51 14.14
CA SER A 33 1.97 5.30 14.83
C SER A 33 1.34 5.20 16.22
N THR A 34 1.34 4.00 16.80
CA THR A 34 0.98 3.77 18.21
C THR A 34 1.85 4.55 19.20
N SER A 35 3.09 4.89 18.83
CA SER A 35 4.01 5.69 19.64
C SER A 35 3.82 7.21 19.48
N GLY A 36 2.88 7.65 18.63
CA GLY A 36 2.57 9.06 18.41
C GLY A 36 3.38 9.73 17.30
N THR A 37 4.29 9.03 16.63
CA THR A 37 4.98 9.53 15.43
C THR A 37 3.96 9.72 14.31
N MET A 38 4.06 10.83 13.58
CA MET A 38 3.21 11.09 12.42
C MET A 38 4.04 11.01 11.14
N VAL A 39 3.45 10.48 10.08
CA VAL A 39 3.97 10.62 8.72
C VAL A 39 2.93 11.29 7.85
N TYR A 40 3.39 12.16 6.98
CA TYR A 40 2.65 12.74 5.87
C TYR A 40 3.24 12.18 4.58
N ILE A 41 2.39 11.66 3.71
CA ILE A 41 2.76 11.17 2.39
C ILE A 41 1.92 11.92 1.37
N ASP A 42 2.58 12.56 0.42
CA ASP A 42 1.90 13.26 -0.67
C ASP A 42 1.68 12.35 -1.90
N PRO A 43 0.96 12.82 -2.93
CA PRO A 43 0.72 12.05 -4.15
C PRO A 43 1.97 11.72 -4.97
N TYR A 44 3.09 12.41 -4.74
CA TYR A 44 4.37 12.23 -5.42
C TYR A 44 5.37 11.42 -4.57
N PHE A 45 4.89 10.81 -3.47
CA PHE A 45 5.70 10.08 -2.50
C PHE A 45 6.76 10.92 -1.77
N ASN A 46 6.58 12.24 -1.69
CA ASN A 46 7.33 13.01 -0.71
C ASN A 46 6.82 12.63 0.69
N VAL A 47 7.76 12.36 1.59
CA VAL A 47 7.48 11.86 2.94
C VAL A 47 7.95 12.88 3.96
N GLY A 48 7.04 13.37 4.81
CA GLY A 48 7.36 14.13 6.01
C GLY A 48 7.13 13.27 7.24
N LEU A 49 8.11 13.13 8.12
CA LEU A 49 7.98 12.39 9.38
C LEU A 49 8.15 13.35 10.55
N GLN A 50 7.16 13.41 11.41
CA GLN A 50 7.20 14.17 12.66
C GLN A 50 7.35 13.21 13.83
N GLY A 51 8.50 13.27 14.50
CA GLY A 51 8.76 12.51 15.72
C GLY A 51 7.87 12.98 16.88
N ALA A 52 7.72 12.14 17.90
CA ALA A 52 6.97 12.51 19.11
C ALA A 52 7.54 13.73 19.87
N ASN A 53 8.82 14.07 19.64
CA ASN A 53 9.48 15.26 20.15
C ASN A 53 9.23 16.53 19.30
N GLY A 54 8.41 16.44 18.25
CA GLY A 54 8.11 17.54 17.33
C GLY A 54 9.13 17.78 16.22
N ALA A 55 10.23 17.02 16.17
CA ALA A 55 11.22 17.13 15.10
C ALA A 55 10.63 16.64 13.77
N VAL A 56 10.88 17.37 12.68
CA VAL A 56 10.39 17.05 11.34
C VAL A 56 11.55 16.63 10.44
N TYR A 57 11.37 15.51 9.76
CA TYR A 57 12.32 14.93 8.82
C TYR A 57 11.65 14.77 7.46
N ASN A 58 12.34 15.17 6.40
CA ASN A 58 11.85 15.00 5.04
C ASN A 58 12.51 13.79 4.38
N GLY A 59 11.80 13.18 3.44
CA GLY A 59 12.19 11.94 2.82
C GLY A 59 11.44 11.66 1.53
N GLN A 60 11.73 10.51 0.96
CA GLN A 60 11.13 10.03 -0.27
C GLN A 60 10.66 8.60 -0.06
N GLY A 61 9.52 8.27 -0.65
CA GLY A 61 9.05 6.91 -0.75
C GLY A 61 8.97 6.42 -2.19
N TRP A 62 8.75 5.13 -2.33
CA TRP A 62 8.55 4.44 -3.59
C TRP A 62 7.79 3.14 -3.36
N TRP A 63 7.05 2.68 -4.37
CA TRP A 63 6.42 1.37 -4.33
C TRP A 63 7.48 0.26 -4.36
N VAL A 64 7.24 -0.81 -3.62
CA VAL A 64 8.04 -2.03 -3.78
C VAL A 64 7.68 -2.66 -5.13
N ASN A 65 8.70 -3.09 -5.88
CA ASN A 65 8.52 -3.67 -7.20
C ASN A 65 7.57 -4.89 -7.14
N GLY A 66 6.58 -4.94 -8.03
CA GLY A 66 5.54 -5.95 -8.05
C GLY A 66 4.45 -5.83 -6.97
N MET A 67 4.56 -4.85 -6.06
CA MET A 67 3.67 -4.67 -4.90
C MET A 67 3.01 -3.29 -4.86
N THR A 68 2.84 -2.67 -6.03
CA THR A 68 2.17 -1.36 -6.15
C THR A 68 0.76 -1.45 -5.58
N GLY A 69 0.42 -0.50 -4.71
CA GLY A 69 -0.87 -0.50 -4.01
C GLY A 69 -0.95 -1.49 -2.85
N LEU A 70 0.11 -2.22 -2.48
CA LEU A 70 0.14 -3.14 -1.33
C LEU A 70 1.30 -2.85 -0.36
N GLN A 71 2.45 -2.45 -0.90
CA GLN A 71 3.64 -2.21 -0.09
C GLN A 71 4.52 -1.12 -0.70
N PHE A 72 4.92 -0.16 0.13
CA PHE A 72 5.88 0.87 -0.24
C PHE A 72 7.04 0.90 0.75
N GLN A 73 8.13 1.52 0.32
CA GLN A 73 9.27 1.84 1.16
C GLN A 73 9.43 3.35 1.23
N TYR A 74 10.06 3.82 2.30
CA TYR A 74 10.45 5.21 2.42
C TYR A 74 11.74 5.35 3.22
N SER A 75 12.53 6.35 2.89
CA SER A 75 13.68 6.80 3.67
C SER A 75 13.49 8.27 4.02
N VAL A 76 13.96 8.66 5.20
CA VAL A 76 13.94 10.05 5.67
C VAL A 76 15.36 10.49 6.02
N SER A 77 15.67 11.74 5.71
CA SER A 77 16.97 12.33 6.00
C SER A 77 17.26 12.31 7.50
N GLY A 78 18.49 11.95 7.88
CA GLY A 78 18.91 11.83 9.28
C GLY A 78 18.52 10.52 9.96
N MET A 79 17.81 9.60 9.28
CA MET A 79 17.59 8.23 9.73
C MET A 79 18.32 7.23 8.84
N ASN A 80 18.84 6.17 9.45
CA ASN A 80 19.57 5.13 8.71
C ASN A 80 18.62 4.16 8.00
N GLY A 81 18.82 3.99 6.70
CA GLY A 81 18.11 3.02 5.86
C GLY A 81 16.72 3.45 5.43
N TRP A 82 15.90 2.48 5.04
CA TRP A 82 14.49 2.66 4.68
C TRP A 82 13.59 1.82 5.57
N ALA A 83 12.36 2.28 5.76
CA ALA A 83 11.29 1.49 6.35
C ALA A 83 10.38 0.95 5.26
N THR A 84 9.77 -0.20 5.53
CA THR A 84 8.80 -0.85 4.65
C THR A 84 7.42 -0.77 5.29
N ALA A 85 6.46 -0.20 4.57
CA ALA A 85 5.07 -0.09 4.98
C ALA A 85 4.20 -1.00 4.12
N THR A 86 3.45 -1.89 4.79
CA THR A 86 2.50 -2.82 4.17
C THR A 86 1.09 -2.41 4.57
N PHE A 87 0.20 -2.28 3.59
CA PHE A 87 -1.23 -2.07 3.86
C PHE A 87 -1.85 -3.33 4.45
N LEU A 88 -2.49 -3.17 5.61
CA LEU A 88 -3.36 -4.18 6.19
C LEU A 88 -4.80 -3.98 5.69
N ASP A 89 -5.19 -2.72 5.53
CA ASP A 89 -6.42 -2.24 4.90
C ASP A 89 -6.24 -0.77 4.45
N ASN A 90 -7.34 -0.09 4.06
CA ASN A 90 -7.32 1.31 3.62
C ASN A 90 -6.78 2.31 4.65
N ASN A 91 -6.88 1.98 5.94
CA ASN A 91 -6.67 2.86 7.08
C ASN A 91 -5.60 2.35 8.05
N ASN A 92 -5.04 1.15 7.85
CA ASN A 92 -4.03 0.57 8.72
C ASN A 92 -2.80 0.11 7.94
N LEU A 93 -1.62 0.47 8.44
CA LEU A 93 -0.31 0.01 7.95
C LEU A 93 0.42 -0.78 9.04
N ARG A 94 1.16 -1.80 8.60
CA ARG A 94 2.29 -2.35 9.36
C ARG A 94 3.58 -1.76 8.79
N VAL A 95 4.39 -1.13 9.63
CA VAL A 95 5.67 -0.52 9.25
C VAL A 95 6.81 -1.25 9.93
N VAL A 96 7.77 -1.73 9.14
CA VAL A 96 8.99 -2.39 9.61
C VAL A 96 10.19 -1.50 9.28
N SER A 97 10.93 -1.07 10.31
CA SER A 97 12.13 -0.25 10.12
C SER A 97 13.28 -1.06 9.51
N TYR A 98 14.31 -0.37 9.03
CA TYR A 98 15.55 -1.01 8.55
C TYR A 98 16.18 -1.94 9.60
N GLN A 99 16.02 -1.63 10.89
CA GLN A 99 16.54 -2.42 12.01
C GLN A 99 15.60 -3.56 12.44
N GLY A 100 14.48 -3.77 11.73
CA GLY A 100 13.52 -4.85 12.02
C GLY A 100 12.45 -4.50 13.06
N THR A 101 12.43 -3.28 13.59
CA THR A 101 11.39 -2.85 14.55
C THR A 101 10.06 -2.71 13.83
N THR A 102 9.03 -3.39 14.33
CA THR A 102 7.67 -3.31 13.81
C THR A 102 6.85 -2.28 14.56
N SER A 103 6.04 -1.52 13.83
CA SER A 103 5.05 -0.57 14.37
C SER A 103 3.78 -0.58 13.53
N TYR A 104 2.67 -0.17 14.12
CA TYR A 104 1.35 -0.15 13.47
C TYR A 104 0.81 1.28 13.41
N TRP A 105 0.41 1.69 12.21
CA TRP A 105 0.08 3.08 11.92
C TRP A 105 -1.35 3.16 11.41
N ARG A 106 -2.11 4.11 11.93
CA ARG A 106 -3.49 4.38 11.53
C ARG A 106 -3.56 5.65 10.71
N ARG A 107 -4.31 5.64 9.62
CA ARG A 107 -4.65 6.85 8.87
C ARG A 107 -5.51 7.74 9.75
N ILE A 108 -5.13 9.01 9.86
CA ILE A 108 -5.91 10.01 10.59
C ILE A 108 -6.47 11.09 9.66
N ALA A 109 -5.87 11.26 8.48
CA ALA A 109 -6.42 12.13 7.45
C ALA A 109 -6.20 11.54 6.06
N GLY A 110 -7.21 11.71 5.20
CA GLY A 110 -7.15 11.34 3.80
C GLY A 110 -6.25 12.27 2.97
N ARG A 111 -6.21 12.01 1.66
CA ARG A 111 -5.60 12.92 0.69
C ARG A 111 -6.36 14.25 0.72
N GLY A 112 -5.70 15.35 1.11
CA GLY A 112 -6.30 16.69 1.11
C GLY A 112 -6.82 17.20 2.45
N GLY A 113 -6.56 16.51 3.57
CA GLY A 113 -6.76 17.08 4.91
C GLY A 113 -8.11 16.82 5.58
N GLU A 114 -8.96 15.97 5.00
CA GLU A 114 -10.17 15.54 5.71
C GLU A 114 -9.80 14.47 6.74
N GLU A 115 -9.89 14.87 8.02
CA GLU A 115 -9.80 14.02 9.19
C GLU A 115 -10.96 12.99 9.12
N GLN A 116 -10.64 11.70 9.05
CA GLN A 116 -11.67 10.66 9.16
C GLN A 116 -11.95 10.45 10.64
N VAL A 117 -13.03 11.08 11.13
CA VAL A 117 -13.57 10.95 12.48
C VAL A 117 -14.13 9.54 12.72
#